data_AF-A0A518BDQ1-F1
#
_entry.id   AF-A0A518BDQ1-F1
#
_cell.length_a   1.000
_cell.length_b   1.000
_cell.length_c   1.000
_cell.angle_alpha   90.00
_cell.angle_beta   90.00
_cell.angle_gamma   90.00
#
_symmetry.space_group_name_H-M   'P 1'
#
loop_
_entity.id
_entity.type
_entity.pdbx_description
1 polymer ?
#
loop_
_entity_poly.entity_id
_entity_poly.type
_entity_poly.pdbx_seq_one_letter_code
_entity_poly.pdbx_strand_id
1 'polypeptide(L)'
;MILAQRLREALARLNPELPGAALEGAFRKLTGPEGADVIQRNRALHRLLVDGVTVEYRDAEGAIRGAQARVIDLDDPAGNDWLAVNQFTVVENKHTRRLDVVLFVNGLSLAVLELKNAASEDATIWTALQQLQTLGDHPKPASSDRVKSGQLKG
;
A
#
# COMPACT_ATOMS: atom_id res chain seq x y z
N MET A 1 -6.05 1.58 6.79
CA MET A 1 -7.44 2.07 6.99
C MET A 1 -8.16 1.98 5.65
N ILE A 2 -9.47 1.72 5.60
CA ILE A 2 -10.19 1.60 4.32
C ILE A 2 -11.56 2.25 4.45
N LEU A 3 -11.93 3.04 3.44
CA LEU A 3 -13.28 3.57 3.26
C LEU A 3 -14.03 2.62 2.33
N ALA A 4 -14.60 1.56 2.91
CA ALA A 4 -15.08 0.40 2.16
C ALA A 4 -16.13 0.74 1.09
N GLN A 5 -17.01 1.70 1.37
CA GLN A 5 -18.02 2.13 0.42
C GLN A 5 -17.39 2.84 -0.80
N ARG A 6 -16.47 3.77 -0.56
CA ARG A 6 -15.74 4.48 -1.62
C ARG A 6 -14.92 3.53 -2.49
N LEU A 7 -14.31 2.51 -1.87
CA LEU A 7 -13.57 1.50 -2.61
C LEU A 7 -14.48 0.67 -3.52
N ARG A 8 -15.66 0.25 -3.03
CA ARG A 8 -16.63 -0.47 -3.87
C ARG A 8 -17.13 0.39 -5.03
N GLU A 9 -17.45 1.65 -4.77
CA GLU A 9 -17.90 2.60 -5.80
C GLU A 9 -16.80 2.85 -6.85
N ALA A 10 -15.55 3.03 -6.43
CA ALA A 10 -14.44 3.20 -7.34
C ALA A 10 -14.17 1.94 -8.17
N LEU A 11 -14.19 0.75 -7.58
CA LEU A 11 -14.05 -0.51 -8.31
C LEU A 11 -15.13 -0.67 -9.38
N ALA A 12 -16.38 -0.33 -9.06
CA ALA A 12 -17.49 -0.36 -10.02
C ALA A 12 -17.32 0.69 -11.14
N ARG A 13 -16.85 1.90 -10.80
CA ARG A 13 -16.62 2.97 -11.78
C ARG A 13 -15.49 2.66 -12.74
N LEU A 14 -14.39 2.09 -12.25
CA LEU A 14 -13.20 1.78 -13.04
C LEU A 14 -13.32 0.52 -13.89
N ASN A 15 -14.28 -0.36 -13.57
CA ASN A 15 -14.47 -1.65 -14.24
C ASN A 15 -15.96 -1.92 -14.54
N PRO A 16 -16.61 -1.07 -15.36
CA PRO A 16 -18.05 -1.18 -15.65
C PRO A 16 -18.45 -2.50 -16.34
N GLU A 17 -17.50 -3.18 -16.96
CA GLU A 17 -17.67 -4.46 -17.65
C GLU A 17 -17.65 -5.67 -16.70
N LEU A 18 -17.15 -5.52 -15.47
CA LEU A 18 -17.02 -6.61 -14.52
C LEU A 18 -18.29 -6.79 -13.70
N PRO A 19 -18.77 -8.04 -13.51
CA PRO A 19 -19.93 -8.27 -12.67
C PRO A 19 -19.61 -8.04 -11.19
N GLY A 20 -20.63 -7.72 -10.40
CA GLY A 20 -20.47 -7.43 -8.96
C GLY A 20 -19.75 -8.51 -8.16
N ALA A 21 -19.88 -9.79 -8.54
CA ALA A 21 -19.15 -10.89 -7.91
C ALA A 21 -17.62 -10.78 -8.12
N ALA A 22 -17.20 -10.37 -9.32
CA ALA A 22 -15.78 -10.12 -9.63
C ALA A 22 -15.25 -8.93 -8.81
N LEU A 23 -16.02 -7.84 -8.74
CA LEU A 23 -15.67 -6.64 -7.98
C LEU A 23 -15.56 -6.91 -6.47
N GLU A 24 -16.45 -7.72 -5.90
CA GLU A 24 -16.36 -8.12 -4.50
C GLU A 24 -15.15 -9.04 -4.26
N GLY A 25 -14.81 -9.89 -5.23
CA GLY A 25 -13.55 -10.65 -5.22
C GLY A 25 -12.32 -9.73 -5.19
N ALA A 26 -12.31 -8.68 -6.01
CA ALA A 26 -11.24 -7.68 -6.01
C ALA A 26 -11.15 -6.94 -4.67
N PHE A 27 -12.29 -6.50 -4.14
CA PHE A 27 -12.40 -5.84 -2.83
C PHE A 27 -11.77 -6.69 -1.71
N ARG A 28 -12.09 -7.99 -1.65
CA ARG A 28 -11.54 -8.89 -0.63
C ARG A 28 -10.02 -8.99 -0.70
N LYS A 29 -9.45 -9.12 -1.90
CA LYS A 29 -8.00 -9.19 -2.10
C LYS A 29 -7.29 -7.88 -1.70
N LEU A 30 -7.91 -6.73 -2.00
CA LEU A 30 -7.37 -5.42 -1.63
C LEU A 30 -7.43 -5.14 -0.12
N THR A 31 -8.46 -5.64 0.56
CA THR A 31 -8.63 -5.46 2.01
C THR A 31 -7.83 -6.46 2.85
N GLY A 32 -7.34 -7.54 2.24
CA GLY A 32 -6.52 -8.57 2.88
C GLY A 32 -5.28 -8.95 2.06
N PRO A 33 -4.32 -8.03 1.81
CA PRO A 33 -3.12 -8.34 1.05
C PRO A 33 -2.26 -9.38 1.80
N GLU A 34 -1.73 -10.34 1.03
CA GLU A 34 -0.90 -11.44 1.52
C GLU A 34 0.46 -10.96 2.07
N GLY A 35 1.01 -11.70 3.03
CA GLY A 35 2.34 -11.44 3.61
C GLY A 35 2.35 -11.60 5.13
N ALA A 36 3.47 -12.13 5.66
CA ALA A 36 3.67 -12.34 7.08
C ALA A 36 4.08 -11.04 7.82
N ASP A 37 4.69 -10.10 7.09
CA ASP A 37 5.15 -8.82 7.63
C ASP A 37 4.63 -7.61 6.82
N VAL A 38 4.89 -6.41 7.33
CA VAL A 38 4.42 -5.16 6.75
C VAL A 38 5.02 -4.90 5.36
N ILE A 39 6.28 -5.27 5.14
CA ILE A 39 6.98 -5.04 3.86
C ILE A 39 6.37 -5.94 2.78
N GLN A 40 6.16 -7.22 3.11
CA GLN A 40 5.53 -8.18 2.22
C GLN A 40 4.10 -7.75 1.85
N ARG A 41 3.31 -7.34 2.84
CA ARG A 41 1.94 -6.85 2.63
C ARG A 41 1.90 -5.57 1.79
N ASN A 42 2.84 -4.65 2.01
CA ASN A 42 2.97 -3.44 1.20
C ASN A 42 3.32 -3.77 -0.26
N ARG A 43 4.30 -4.66 -0.49
CA ARG A 43 4.66 -5.12 -1.84
C ARG A 43 3.52 -5.87 -2.53
N ALA A 44 2.77 -6.68 -1.79
CA ALA A 44 1.58 -7.36 -2.32
C ALA A 44 0.52 -6.35 -2.73
N LEU A 45 0.18 -5.40 -1.85
CA LEU A 45 -0.78 -4.34 -2.16
C LEU A 45 -0.31 -3.50 -3.35
N HIS A 46 0.96 -3.07 -3.38
CA HIS A 46 1.51 -2.29 -4.49
C HIS A 46 1.33 -2.99 -5.84
N ARG A 47 1.60 -4.31 -5.91
CA ARG A 47 1.34 -5.09 -7.14
C ARG A 47 -0.13 -5.06 -7.53
N LEU A 48 -1.04 -5.24 -6.58
CA LEU A 48 -2.48 -5.14 -6.85
C LEU A 48 -2.91 -3.74 -7.35
N LEU A 49 -2.24 -2.68 -6.89
CA LEU A 49 -2.53 -1.31 -7.32
C LEU A 49 -2.04 -1.03 -8.75
N VAL A 50 -0.86 -1.53 -9.12
CA VAL A 50 -0.20 -1.26 -10.40
C VAL A 50 -0.67 -2.24 -11.49
N ASP A 51 -0.69 -3.52 -11.18
CA ASP A 51 -0.99 -4.58 -12.15
C ASP A 51 -2.50 -4.87 -12.26
N GLY A 52 -3.28 -4.38 -11.30
CA GLY A 52 -4.68 -4.74 -11.11
C GLY A 52 -4.87 -6.00 -10.28
N VAL A 53 -6.13 -6.29 -9.96
CA VAL A 53 -6.50 -7.46 -9.17
C VAL A 53 -7.03 -8.55 -10.10
N THR A 54 -6.30 -9.66 -10.20
CA THR A 54 -6.79 -10.84 -10.93
C THR A 54 -8.07 -11.34 -10.27
N VAL A 55 -9.15 -11.44 -11.01
CA VAL A 55 -10.44 -11.96 -10.56
C VAL A 55 -10.97 -13.00 -11.52
N GLU A 56 -11.71 -13.97 -10.99
CA GLU A 56 -12.42 -14.97 -11.78
C GLU A 56 -13.91 -14.81 -11.54
N TYR A 57 -14.69 -14.89 -12.60
CA TYR A 57 -16.15 -14.84 -12.53
C TYR A 57 -16.79 -15.73 -13.58
N ARG A 58 -18.08 -16.03 -13.39
CA ARG A 58 -18.87 -16.79 -14.35
C ARG A 58 -19.62 -15.82 -15.27
N ASP A 59 -19.46 -15.96 -16.58
CA ASP A 59 -20.20 -15.17 -17.57
C ASP A 59 -21.65 -15.65 -17.73
N ALA A 60 -22.42 -14.96 -18.58
CA ALA A 60 -23.85 -15.24 -18.79
C ALA A 60 -24.09 -16.64 -19.37
N GLU A 61 -23.12 -17.17 -20.11
CA GLU A 61 -23.11 -18.50 -20.72
C GLU A 61 -22.65 -19.59 -19.73
N GLY A 62 -22.22 -19.20 -18.53
CA GLY A 62 -21.81 -20.10 -17.47
C GLY A 62 -20.33 -20.49 -17.53
N ALA A 63 -19.50 -19.91 -18.40
CA ALA A 63 -18.07 -20.18 -18.46
C ALA A 63 -17.29 -19.37 -17.41
N ILE A 64 -16.19 -19.92 -16.92
CA ILE A 64 -15.27 -19.20 -16.01
C ILE A 64 -14.37 -18.30 -16.86
N ARG A 65 -14.34 -17.01 -16.52
CA ARG A 65 -13.49 -15.99 -17.13
C ARG A 65 -12.56 -15.40 -16.09
N GLY A 66 -11.30 -15.19 -16.48
CA GLY A 66 -10.33 -14.40 -15.74
C GLY A 66 -10.28 -12.97 -16.29
N ALA A 67 -10.18 -11.99 -15.39
CA ALA A 67 -10.00 -10.58 -15.74
C ALA A 67 -9.07 -9.87 -14.75
N GLN A 68 -8.59 -8.69 -15.12
CA GLN A 68 -7.84 -7.79 -14.25
C GLN A 68 -8.72 -6.61 -13.86
N ALA A 69 -9.08 -6.52 -12.58
CA ALA A 69 -9.81 -5.36 -12.07
C ALA A 69 -8.83 -4.21 -11.77
N ARG A 70 -9.00 -3.09 -12.47
CA ARG A 70 -8.30 -1.83 -12.25
C ARG A 70 -8.69 -1.24 -10.90
N VAL A 71 -7.70 -0.75 -10.15
CA VAL A 71 -7.90 -0.20 -8.79
C VAL A 71 -7.63 1.31 -8.73
N ILE A 72 -6.65 1.76 -9.51
CA ILE A 72 -6.29 3.16 -9.68
C ILE A 72 -6.27 3.44 -11.18
N ASP A 73 -6.85 4.57 -11.58
CA ASP A 73 -6.65 5.09 -12.92
C ASP A 73 -5.31 5.82 -12.98
N LEU A 74 -4.29 5.17 -13.53
CA LEU A 74 -2.96 5.75 -13.72
C LEU A 74 -2.86 6.55 -15.03
N ASP A 75 -3.80 6.34 -15.96
CA ASP A 75 -3.85 7.03 -17.25
C ASP A 75 -4.47 8.42 -17.07
N ASP A 76 -5.57 8.51 -16.30
CA ASP A 76 -6.17 9.76 -15.87
C ASP A 76 -6.26 9.86 -14.33
N PRO A 77 -5.24 10.42 -13.66
CA PRO A 77 -5.23 10.56 -12.22
C PRO A 77 -6.43 11.34 -11.65
N ALA A 78 -7.03 12.25 -12.43
CA ALA A 78 -8.19 13.03 -12.00
C ALA A 78 -9.49 12.20 -11.92
N GLY A 79 -9.52 11.02 -12.57
CA GLY A 79 -10.63 10.06 -12.50
C GLY A 79 -10.73 9.31 -11.16
N ASN A 80 -9.70 9.41 -10.30
CA ASN A 80 -9.69 8.78 -8.98
C ASN A 80 -10.39 9.64 -7.92
N ASP A 81 -10.99 8.99 -6.92
CA ASP A 81 -11.52 9.65 -5.72
C ASP A 81 -10.38 9.91 -4.72
N TRP A 82 -9.97 11.17 -4.62
CA TRP A 82 -8.92 11.62 -3.69
C TRP A 82 -9.55 12.22 -2.43
N LEU A 83 -9.14 11.74 -1.26
CA LEU A 83 -9.59 12.28 0.02
C LEU A 83 -8.44 12.41 1.00
N ALA A 84 -8.14 13.63 1.42
CA ALA A 84 -7.23 13.91 2.53
C ALA A 84 -8.03 14.13 3.81
N VAL A 85 -7.80 13.30 4.83
CA VAL A 85 -8.45 13.44 6.15
C VAL A 85 -7.42 13.90 7.16
N ASN A 86 -7.72 15.03 7.81
CA ASN A 86 -6.94 15.57 8.91
C ASN A 86 -7.22 14.76 10.19
N GLN A 87 -6.18 14.17 10.81
CA GLN A 87 -6.27 13.69 12.18
C GLN A 87 -5.95 14.86 13.13
N PHE A 88 -7.00 15.49 13.66
CA PHE A 88 -7.04 16.83 14.28
C PHE A 88 -5.99 17.18 15.35
N THR A 89 -5.72 18.50 15.48
CA THR A 89 -4.77 19.15 16.39
C THR A 89 -5.38 19.57 17.73
N VAL A 90 -4.64 19.26 18.79
CA VAL A 90 -4.78 19.66 20.20
C VAL A 90 -4.57 21.15 20.38
N VAL A 91 -5.42 21.85 21.14
CA VAL A 91 -5.21 23.26 21.55
C VAL A 91 -4.56 23.33 22.93
N GLU A 92 -3.52 24.15 23.08
CA GLU A 92 -2.79 24.30 24.33
C GLU A 92 -2.69 25.77 24.78
N ASN A 93 -2.80 25.93 26.10
CA ASN A 93 -2.16 26.94 26.94
C ASN A 93 -0.61 26.92 26.77
N LYS A 94 -0.19 27.19 25.52
CA LYS A 94 1.14 27.48 24.95
C LYS A 94 1.86 26.49 24.02
N HIS A 95 1.36 25.30 23.62
CA HIS A 95 1.90 24.44 22.52
C HIS A 95 0.93 23.41 21.81
N THR A 96 -0.12 23.90 21.17
CA THR A 96 -1.05 23.14 20.32
C THR A 96 -0.34 22.27 19.24
N ARG A 97 -0.43 20.92 19.28
CA ARG A 97 0.07 20.02 18.21
C ARG A 97 -0.79 18.75 18.00
N ARG A 98 -1.11 18.45 16.73
CA ARG A 98 -1.13 17.12 16.08
C ARG A 98 -1.88 17.23 14.75
N LEU A 99 -1.26 17.14 13.58
CA LEU A 99 -2.04 17.00 12.35
C LEU A 99 -1.28 16.10 11.39
N ASP A 100 -1.58 14.81 11.46
CA ASP A 100 -1.08 13.83 10.51
C ASP A 100 -2.19 13.54 9.50
N VAL A 101 -1.93 13.86 8.23
CA VAL A 101 -2.93 13.76 7.17
C VAL A 101 -2.91 12.33 6.63
N VAL A 102 -4.07 11.68 6.54
CA VAL A 102 -4.19 10.41 5.83
C VAL A 102 -4.75 10.68 4.43
N LEU A 103 -4.01 10.26 3.41
CA LEU A 103 -4.47 10.32 2.03
C LEU A 103 -5.11 9.00 1.62
N PHE A 104 -6.35 9.12 1.14
CA PHE A 104 -7.09 8.04 0.52
C PHE A 104 -7.17 8.25 -0.99
N VAL A 105 -7.00 7.15 -1.73
CA VAL A 105 -7.26 7.09 -3.17
C VAL A 105 -8.24 5.95 -3.39
N ASN A 106 -9.40 6.25 -4.00
CA ASN A 106 -10.47 5.28 -4.21
C ASN A 106 -10.83 4.54 -2.91
N GLY A 107 -10.79 5.25 -1.77
CA GLY A 107 -11.07 4.68 -0.45
C GLY A 107 -9.94 3.84 0.19
N LEU A 108 -8.80 3.62 -0.48
CA LEU A 108 -7.62 2.97 0.10
C LEU A 108 -6.70 3.98 0.78
N SER A 109 -6.29 3.76 2.03
CA SER A 109 -5.30 4.62 2.69
C SER A 109 -3.90 4.32 2.15
N LEU A 110 -3.35 5.21 1.30
CA LEU A 110 -2.07 4.98 0.64
C LEU A 110 -0.90 5.72 1.29
N ALA A 111 -1.17 6.85 1.94
CA ALA A 111 -0.13 7.63 2.61
C ALA A 111 -0.62 8.21 3.93
N VAL A 112 0.32 8.32 4.87
CA VAL A 112 0.17 9.10 6.09
C VAL A 112 1.29 10.13 6.06
N LEU A 113 0.91 11.40 6.13
CA LEU A 113 1.85 12.53 6.14
C LEU A 113 1.99 13.01 7.57
N GLU A 114 3.19 12.91 8.12
CA GLU A 114 3.51 13.46 9.44
C GLU A 114 3.93 14.92 9.28
N LEU A 115 3.14 15.85 9.83
CA LEU A 115 3.48 17.27 9.77
C LEU A 115 4.31 17.65 11.01
N LYS A 116 5.63 17.72 10.83
CA LYS A 116 6.53 18.32 11.83
C LYS A 116 6.53 19.84 11.65
N ASN A 117 6.21 20.57 12.71
CA ASN A 117 6.25 22.03 12.71
C ASN A 117 7.63 22.54 12.22
N ALA A 118 7.62 23.43 11.22
CA ALA A 118 8.81 24.06 10.61
C ALA A 118 9.54 25.07 11.52
N ALA A 119 9.47 24.90 12.84
CA ALA A 119 10.12 25.78 13.83
C ALA A 119 11.31 25.12 14.54
N SER A 120 11.77 23.95 14.08
CA SER A 120 13.02 23.34 14.56
C SER A 120 13.83 22.87 13.36
N GLU A 121 14.73 23.75 12.94
CA GLU A 121 15.71 23.71 11.85
C GLU A 121 16.19 22.31 11.43
N ASP A 122 16.06 22.04 10.12
CA ASP A 122 16.96 21.35 9.18
C ASP A 122 17.57 19.96 9.48
N ALA A 123 17.52 19.44 10.70
CA ALA A 123 18.05 18.11 11.03
C ALA A 123 17.07 16.96 10.72
N THR A 124 15.76 17.24 10.70
CA THR A 124 14.75 16.17 10.79
C THR A 124 14.35 15.58 9.43
N ILE A 125 14.46 16.34 8.34
CA ILE A 125 14.14 15.84 6.98
C ILE A 125 15.12 14.73 6.59
N TRP A 126 16.40 14.90 6.91
CA TRP A 126 17.43 13.88 6.65
C TRP A 126 17.30 12.67 7.58
N THR A 127 16.92 12.85 8.85
CA THR A 127 16.71 11.71 9.77
C THR A 127 15.47 10.87 9.40
N ALA A 128 14.38 11.50 8.95
CA ALA A 128 13.19 10.78 8.47
C ALA A 128 13.47 10.01 7.16
N LEU A 129 14.32 10.56 6.28
CA LEU A 129 14.80 9.86 5.10
C LEU A 129 15.73 8.68 5.45
N GLN A 130 16.61 8.84 6.46
CA GLN A 130 17.48 7.75 6.94
C GLN A 130 16.68 6.58 7.51
N GLN A 131 15.57 6.82 8.20
CA GLN A 131 14.69 5.75 8.69
C GLN A 131 14.03 4.96 7.55
N LEU A 132 13.64 5.62 6.45
CA LEU A 132 13.15 4.95 5.24
C LEU A 132 14.25 4.15 4.52
N GLN A 133 15.51 4.61 4.56
CA GLN A 133 16.66 3.89 4.00
C GLN A 133 17.03 2.64 4.82
N THR A 134 16.77 2.62 6.13
CA THR A 134 17.11 1.48 7.00
C THR A 134 16.20 0.26 6.71
N LEU A 135 15.01 0.50 6.15
CA LEU A 135 14.10 -0.55 5.63
C LEU A 135 14.57 -1.13 4.28
N GLY A 136 15.48 -0.44 3.58
CA GLY A 136 16.06 -0.89 2.31
C GLY A 136 17.28 -1.80 2.49
N ASP A 137 17.90 -1.83 3.67
CA ASP A 137 19.14 -2.56 3.93
C ASP A 137 18.88 -3.76 4.84
N HIS A 138 18.19 -4.77 4.30
CA HIS A 138 18.27 -6.10 4.88
C HIS A 138 19.67 -6.66 4.60
N PRO A 139 20.45 -7.05 5.61
CA PRO A 139 21.69 -7.78 5.37
C PRO A 139 21.34 -9.09 4.65
N LYS A 140 21.95 -9.32 3.48
CA LYS A 140 21.89 -10.62 2.80
C LYS A 140 22.28 -11.71 3.80
N PRO A 141 21.54 -12.82 3.91
CA PRO A 141 22.03 -13.96 4.67
C PRO A 141 23.33 -14.44 4.04
N ALA A 142 24.37 -14.57 4.85
CA ALA A 142 25.66 -15.08 4.41
C ALA A 142 25.46 -16.46 3.78
N SER A 143 25.80 -16.58 2.49
CA SER A 143 25.83 -17.86 1.79
C SER A 143 26.90 -18.74 2.42
N SER A 144 26.45 -19.76 3.16
CA SER A 144 27.25 -20.94 3.46
C SER A 144 27.53 -21.67 2.14
N ASP A 145 28.79 -21.76 1.74
CA ASP A 145 29.29 -22.86 0.92
C ASP A 145 30.82 -22.82 0.77
N ARG A 146 31.55 -23.65 1.54
CA ARG A 146 32.17 -24.90 1.03
C ARG A 146 33.30 -25.40 1.95
N VAL A 147 33.22 -26.72 2.12
CA VAL A 147 34.22 -27.64 2.66
C VAL A 147 35.49 -27.68 1.81
N LYS A 148 36.64 -27.89 2.50
CA LYS A 148 37.92 -28.56 2.15
C LYS A 148 39.08 -27.66 2.60
N SER A 149 40.17 -28.10 3.21
CA SER A 149 40.69 -29.41 3.63
C SER A 149 42.02 -29.13 4.33
N GLY A 150 42.27 -29.75 5.49
CA GLY A 150 43.57 -30.20 6.02
C GLY A 150 44.75 -29.22 6.15
N GLN A 151 45.28 -29.09 7.37
CA GLN A 151 46.71 -29.31 7.63
C GLN A 151 46.95 -29.79 9.06
N LEU A 152 47.87 -30.76 9.16
CA LEU A 152 48.48 -31.38 10.34
C LEU A 152 49.50 -30.44 11.01
N LYS A 153 49.92 -30.85 12.22
CA LYS A 153 51.07 -30.43 13.05
C LYS A 153 50.73 -29.36 14.09
N GLY A 154 51.00 -29.56 15.37
CA GLY A 154 51.65 -30.66 16.11
C GLY A 154 51.50 -30.45 17.60
#